data_AF-A0A7C2Y8S7-F1
#
_entry.id   AF-A0A7C2Y8S7-F1
#
_cell.length_a   1.000
_cell.length_b   1.000
_cell.length_c   1.000
_cell.angle_alpha   90.00
_cell.angle_beta   90.00
_cell.angle_gamma   90.00
#
_symmetry.space_group_name_H-M   'P 1'
#
loop_
_entity.id
_entity.type
_entity.pdbx_description
1 polymer ?
#
loop_
_entity_poly.entity_id
_entity_poly.type
_entity_poly.pdbx_seq_one_letter_code
_entity_poly.pdbx_strand_id
1 'polypeptide(L)'
;MDFRRADELLRGLALLWAGLLTPQAYLDSMAALITEFEQRPGRAERSIEETSWDTWFRASGGGDTNLANTNFSYYDGGQIAGHLLNFAIRQATGNQKSLDDWMRLLYQRYALPKPGFEPEDAVRAANEVAGKDMSEFFRRYISGKEPLAYETYFGYAGIRVERLEMREQAWIAVSTTRGEDGRARISNITPGSPAEAAGLDRGDTIVAVDGKTVDQTEFGRAVEARKAGEMLRLSLIRLGELKEIAVTAGANPYTTFRLRPAQHPTEMQQKIYGGWMGRR
;
A
#
# COMPACT_ATOMS: atom_id res chain seq x y z
N MET A 1 -8.57 14.49 -13.49
CA MET A 1 -8.89 13.17 -12.90
C MET A 1 -8.58 12.13 -13.97
N ASP A 2 -7.45 11.42 -13.91
CA ASP A 2 -7.19 10.28 -14.81
C ASP A 2 -8.07 9.13 -14.30
N PHE A 3 -9.07 8.73 -15.09
CA PHE A 3 -10.10 7.78 -14.67
C PHE A 3 -9.63 6.31 -14.66
N ARG A 4 -8.33 6.04 -14.85
CA ARG A 4 -7.83 4.68 -15.10
C ARG A 4 -7.59 3.79 -13.87
N ARG A 5 -7.78 4.28 -12.63
CA ARG A 5 -7.56 3.45 -11.43
C ARG A 5 -8.51 3.66 -10.23
N ALA A 6 -9.45 4.60 -10.30
CA ALA A 6 -10.53 4.70 -9.30
C ALA A 6 -11.54 3.53 -9.40
N ASP A 7 -11.44 2.73 -10.47
CA ASP A 7 -12.22 1.55 -10.78
C ASP A 7 -11.68 0.25 -10.16
N GLU A 8 -10.50 0.23 -9.53
CA GLU A 8 -9.86 -1.03 -9.12
C GLU A 8 -10.59 -1.76 -7.97
N LEU A 9 -11.16 -1.05 -6.99
CA LEU A 9 -12.01 -1.65 -5.93
C LEU A 9 -13.25 -2.30 -6.54
N LEU A 10 -13.96 -1.55 -7.39
CA LEU A 10 -15.20 -2.00 -8.01
C LEU A 10 -14.93 -3.11 -9.03
N ARG A 11 -13.79 -3.06 -9.73
CA ARG A 11 -13.33 -4.09 -10.65
C ARG A 11 -13.04 -5.40 -9.91
N GLY A 12 -12.30 -5.35 -8.80
CA GLY A 12 -12.02 -6.53 -7.99
C GLY A 12 -13.30 -7.19 -7.47
N LEU A 13 -14.23 -6.39 -6.94
CA LEU A 13 -15.54 -6.88 -6.51
C LEU A 13 -16.39 -7.39 -7.68
N ALA A 14 -16.37 -6.73 -8.84
CA ALA A 14 -17.11 -7.19 -10.02
C ALA A 14 -16.63 -8.56 -10.52
N LEU A 15 -15.31 -8.78 -10.53
CA LEU A 15 -14.74 -10.09 -10.89
C LEU A 15 -15.12 -11.18 -9.88
N LEU A 16 -15.11 -10.85 -8.59
CA LEU A 16 -15.59 -11.75 -7.54
C LEU A 16 -17.07 -12.08 -7.72
N TRP A 17 -17.93 -11.07 -7.93
CA TRP A 17 -19.37 -11.25 -8.11
C TRP A 17 -19.71 -11.99 -9.40
N ALA A 18 -18.89 -11.84 -10.45
CA ALA A 18 -18.99 -12.61 -11.69
C ALA A 18 -18.49 -14.06 -11.55
N GLY A 19 -17.98 -14.46 -10.37
CA GLY A 19 -17.44 -15.80 -10.13
C GLY A 19 -16.08 -16.06 -10.78
N LEU A 20 -15.41 -15.01 -11.28
CA LEU A 20 -14.10 -15.09 -11.93
C LEU A 20 -12.94 -15.08 -10.90
N LEU A 21 -13.23 -14.71 -9.66
CA LEU A 21 -12.31 -14.80 -8.52
C LEU A 21 -12.98 -15.57 -7.38
N THR A 22 -12.18 -16.35 -6.64
CA THR A 22 -12.65 -16.93 -5.38
C THR A 22 -12.58 -15.88 -4.27
N PRO A 23 -13.42 -15.98 -3.21
CA PRO A 23 -13.34 -15.05 -2.09
C PRO A 23 -11.95 -15.01 -1.43
N GLN A 24 -11.28 -16.15 -1.30
CA GLN A 24 -9.94 -16.18 -0.71
C GLN A 24 -8.89 -15.55 -1.62
N ALA A 25 -8.96 -15.78 -2.94
CA ALA A 25 -8.06 -15.13 -3.88
C ALA A 25 -8.19 -13.59 -3.83
N TYR A 26 -9.43 -13.09 -3.66
CA TYR A 26 -9.67 -11.66 -3.50
C TYR A 26 -9.13 -11.10 -2.16
N LEU A 27 -9.29 -11.85 -1.07
CA LEU A 27 -8.68 -11.50 0.21
C LEU A 27 -7.14 -11.50 0.14
N ASP A 28 -6.55 -12.45 -0.59
CA ASP A 28 -5.11 -12.53 -0.79
C ASP A 28 -4.61 -11.33 -1.63
N SER A 29 -5.34 -10.90 -2.67
CA SER A 29 -4.99 -9.68 -3.42
C SER A 29 -5.10 -8.41 -2.58
N MET A 30 -6.12 -8.32 -1.71
CA MET A 30 -6.26 -7.21 -0.77
C MET A 30 -5.12 -7.18 0.26
N ALA A 31 -4.70 -8.35 0.75
CA ALA A 31 -3.60 -8.46 1.69
C ALA A 31 -2.26 -8.04 1.04
N ALA A 32 -2.05 -8.40 -0.23
CA ALA A 32 -0.90 -7.96 -1.00
C ALA A 32 -0.91 -6.43 -1.21
N LEU A 33 -2.05 -5.85 -1.57
CA LEU A 33 -2.22 -4.40 -1.70
C LEU A 33 -1.90 -3.66 -0.40
N ILE A 34 -2.43 -4.12 0.74
CA ILE A 34 -2.14 -3.54 2.07
C ILE A 34 -0.65 -3.66 2.39
N THR A 35 -0.06 -4.83 2.13
CA THR A 35 1.38 -5.05 2.34
C THR A 35 2.22 -4.08 1.54
N GLU A 36 1.95 -3.92 0.24
CA GLU A 36 2.68 -2.98 -0.60
C GLU A 36 2.48 -1.53 -0.15
N PHE A 37 1.24 -1.16 0.19
CA PHE A 37 0.89 0.18 0.64
C PHE A 37 1.60 0.57 1.94
N GLU A 38 1.60 -0.30 2.94
CA GLU A 38 2.25 -0.05 4.24
C GLU A 38 3.78 -0.04 4.16
N GLN A 39 4.36 -0.68 3.13
CA GLN A 39 5.81 -0.65 2.90
C GLN A 39 6.30 0.63 2.22
N ARG A 40 5.41 1.52 1.78
CA ARG A 40 5.81 2.78 1.12
C ARG A 40 6.29 3.80 2.17
N PRO A 41 7.55 4.26 2.12
CA PRO A 41 8.06 5.24 3.10
C PRO A 41 7.27 6.56 3.09
N GLY A 42 6.71 6.95 1.93
CA GLY A 42 5.89 8.16 1.79
C GLY A 42 4.64 8.20 2.67
N ARG A 43 4.21 7.05 3.24
CA ARG A 43 3.09 6.98 4.20
C ARG A 43 3.32 7.79 5.47
N ALA A 44 4.58 7.91 5.90
CA ALA A 44 4.94 8.73 7.07
C ALA A 44 4.87 10.24 6.76
N GLU A 45 5.09 10.60 5.49
CA GLU A 45 5.26 11.99 5.07
C GLU A 45 3.93 12.69 4.80
N ARG A 46 3.00 12.03 4.10
CA ARG A 46 1.79 12.65 3.56
C ARG A 46 0.53 11.79 3.70
N SER A 47 -0.63 12.44 3.69
CA SER A 47 -1.94 11.79 3.68
C SER A 47 -2.33 11.29 2.28
N ILE A 48 -3.40 10.49 2.19
CA ILE A 48 -3.94 10.02 0.91
C ILE A 48 -4.45 11.22 0.10
N GLU A 49 -5.10 12.17 0.77
CA GLU A 49 -5.62 13.39 0.16
C GLU A 49 -4.49 14.28 -0.39
N GLU A 50 -3.46 14.57 0.41
CA GLU A 50 -2.29 15.35 -0.02
C GLU A 50 -1.60 14.70 -1.24
N THR A 51 -1.50 13.38 -1.23
CA THR A 51 -0.93 12.60 -2.36
C THR A 51 -1.73 12.76 -3.65
N SER A 52 -3.05 12.89 -3.56
CA SER A 52 -3.93 13.14 -4.71
C SER A 52 -3.71 14.54 -5.30
N TRP A 53 -3.54 15.56 -4.46
CA TRP A 53 -3.28 16.94 -4.89
C TRP A 53 -1.96 17.08 -5.66
N ASP A 54 -0.90 16.40 -5.19
CA ASP A 54 0.45 16.51 -5.75
C ASP A 54 0.68 15.77 -7.07
N THR A 55 -0.34 15.10 -7.61
CA THR A 55 -0.24 14.29 -8.84
C THR A 55 0.30 15.09 -10.03
N TRP A 56 -0.06 16.37 -10.12
CA TRP A 56 0.34 17.26 -11.22
C TRP A 56 1.83 17.62 -11.19
N PHE A 57 2.43 17.72 -10.00
CA PHE A 57 3.87 17.97 -9.87
C PHE A 57 4.71 16.74 -10.25
N ARG A 58 4.16 15.53 -10.12
CA ARG A 58 4.83 14.28 -10.55
C ARG A 58 4.86 14.13 -12.07
N ALA A 59 3.74 14.40 -12.74
CA ALA A 59 3.61 14.17 -14.19
C ALA A 59 4.55 15.07 -15.02
N SER A 60 5.01 16.18 -14.44
CA SER A 60 5.90 17.15 -15.08
C SER A 60 7.39 16.94 -14.77
N GLY A 61 7.74 16.05 -13.84
CA GLY A 61 9.10 15.91 -13.34
C GLY A 61 9.81 14.64 -13.81
N GLY A 62 10.31 14.63 -15.06
CA GLY A 62 11.16 13.55 -15.61
C GLY A 62 12.59 13.54 -15.06
N GLY A 63 12.76 13.90 -13.79
CA GLY A 63 14.06 14.13 -13.16
C GLY A 63 14.40 13.12 -12.05
N ASP A 64 15.68 13.10 -11.71
CA ASP A 64 16.29 12.24 -10.72
C ASP A 64 15.94 12.73 -9.29
N THR A 65 14.80 12.32 -8.74
CA THR A 65 14.20 12.88 -7.50
C THR A 65 14.04 11.87 -6.36
N ASN A 66 13.86 12.36 -5.12
CA ASN A 66 13.54 11.57 -3.92
C ASN A 66 12.04 11.18 -3.83
N LEU A 67 11.34 11.15 -4.96
CA LEU A 67 9.89 10.95 -5.00
C LEU A 67 9.49 9.55 -4.56
N ALA A 68 10.33 8.54 -4.83
CA ALA A 68 10.07 7.15 -4.43
C ALA A 68 9.96 6.97 -2.91
N ASN A 69 10.65 7.81 -2.13
CA ASN A 69 10.65 7.76 -0.66
C ASN A 69 9.60 8.68 -0.03
N THR A 70 9.13 9.68 -0.75
CA THR A 70 8.22 10.69 -0.21
C THR A 70 6.79 10.50 -0.70
N ASN A 71 6.51 9.47 -1.51
CA ASN A 71 5.25 9.33 -2.22
C ASN A 71 4.71 7.89 -2.20
N PHE A 72 3.42 7.73 -2.51
CA PHE A 72 2.75 6.46 -2.72
C PHE A 72 1.59 6.61 -3.72
N SER A 73 0.90 5.53 -4.02
CA SER A 73 -0.27 5.54 -4.90
C SER A 73 -1.52 5.96 -4.11
N TYR A 74 -2.10 7.12 -4.45
CA TYR A 74 -3.40 7.52 -3.87
C TYR A 74 -4.54 6.59 -4.33
N TYR A 75 -4.36 5.84 -5.43
CA TYR A 75 -5.32 4.80 -5.82
C TYR A 75 -5.30 3.63 -4.85
N ASP A 76 -4.11 3.16 -4.46
CA ASP A 76 -3.97 2.03 -3.53
C ASP A 76 -4.56 2.43 -2.17
N GLY A 77 -4.18 3.62 -1.68
CA GLY A 77 -4.74 4.20 -0.46
C GLY A 77 -6.26 4.39 -0.55
N GLY A 78 -6.75 4.93 -1.67
CA GLY A 78 -8.18 5.14 -1.90
C GLY A 78 -8.99 3.86 -1.94
N GLN A 79 -8.47 2.79 -2.56
CA GLN A 79 -9.12 1.47 -2.56
C GLN A 79 -9.19 0.88 -1.15
N ILE A 80 -8.06 0.90 -0.43
CA ILE A 80 -8.02 0.40 0.95
C ILE A 80 -9.00 1.20 1.81
N ALA A 81 -8.94 2.53 1.79
CA ALA A 81 -9.83 3.38 2.58
C ALA A 81 -11.29 3.21 2.18
N GLY A 82 -11.59 3.01 0.89
CA GLY A 82 -12.91 2.68 0.38
C GLY A 82 -13.48 1.39 0.99
N HIS A 83 -12.66 0.34 1.14
CA HIS A 83 -13.07 -0.88 1.84
C HIS A 83 -13.34 -0.63 3.33
N LEU A 84 -12.50 0.14 4.01
CA LEU A 84 -12.71 0.46 5.42
C LEU A 84 -14.01 1.25 5.61
N LEU A 85 -14.27 2.25 4.75
CA LEU A 85 -15.51 3.03 4.74
C LEU A 85 -16.72 2.14 4.46
N ASN A 86 -16.63 1.23 3.49
CA ASN A 86 -17.68 0.26 3.17
C ASN A 86 -18.07 -0.56 4.41
N PHE A 87 -17.08 -1.11 5.13
CA PHE A 87 -17.34 -1.88 6.34
C PHE A 87 -17.89 -1.02 7.48
N ALA A 88 -17.43 0.23 7.61
CA ALA A 88 -17.97 1.16 8.58
C ALA A 88 -19.45 1.47 8.34
N ILE A 89 -19.85 1.73 7.09
CA ILE A 89 -21.25 1.96 6.70
C ILE A 89 -22.09 0.70 6.95
N ARG A 90 -21.60 -0.47 6.52
CA ARG A 90 -22.31 -1.73 6.73
C ARG A 90 -22.51 -2.04 8.20
N GLN A 91 -21.49 -1.83 9.03
CA GLN A 91 -21.61 -2.00 10.48
C GLN A 91 -22.64 -1.02 11.08
N ALA A 92 -22.58 0.25 10.70
CA ALA A 92 -23.47 1.29 11.23
C ALA A 92 -24.95 1.04 10.88
N THR A 93 -25.22 0.40 9.75
CA THR A 93 -26.57 0.21 9.20
C THR A 93 -27.09 -1.22 9.33
N GLY A 94 -26.39 -2.10 10.05
CA GLY A 94 -26.75 -3.52 10.14
C GLY A 94 -26.77 -4.21 8.76
N ASN A 95 -25.82 -3.83 7.91
CA ASN A 95 -25.62 -4.24 6.51
C ASN A 95 -26.76 -3.85 5.55
N GLN A 96 -27.52 -2.79 5.85
CA GLN A 96 -28.57 -2.28 4.96
C GLN A 96 -28.05 -1.35 3.88
N LYS A 97 -26.95 -0.63 4.15
CA LYS A 97 -26.29 0.27 3.20
C LYS A 97 -24.80 -0.07 3.11
N SER A 98 -24.16 0.44 2.07
CA SER A 98 -22.79 0.14 1.70
C SER A 98 -22.10 1.35 1.05
N LEU A 99 -20.83 1.17 0.65
CA LEU A 99 -20.12 2.17 -0.15
C LEU A 99 -20.87 2.52 -1.44
N ASP A 100 -21.55 1.57 -2.07
CA ASP A 100 -22.32 1.83 -3.27
C ASP A 100 -23.43 2.87 -3.04
N ASP A 101 -24.07 2.85 -1.86
CA ASP A 101 -25.14 3.79 -1.54
C ASP A 101 -24.58 5.20 -1.33
N TRP A 102 -23.38 5.30 -0.76
CA TRP A 102 -22.63 6.56 -0.67
C TRP A 102 -22.24 7.09 -2.05
N MET A 103 -21.67 6.24 -2.91
CA MET A 103 -21.30 6.61 -4.28
C MET A 103 -22.53 7.00 -5.11
N ARG A 104 -23.65 6.27 -5.00
CA ARG A 104 -24.92 6.62 -5.66
C ARG A 104 -25.46 7.94 -5.16
N LEU A 105 -25.42 8.21 -3.86
CA LEU A 105 -25.87 9.48 -3.31
C LEU A 105 -25.04 10.66 -3.84
N LEU A 106 -23.71 10.50 -3.86
CA LEU A 106 -22.81 11.50 -4.44
C LEU A 106 -23.11 11.73 -5.92
N TYR A 107 -23.26 10.66 -6.69
CA TYR A 107 -23.59 10.75 -8.10
C TYR A 107 -24.94 11.46 -8.32
N GLN A 108 -25.99 11.07 -7.61
CA GLN A 108 -27.30 11.67 -7.71
C GLN A 108 -27.29 13.17 -7.38
N ARG A 109 -26.46 13.61 -6.43
CA ARG A 109 -26.43 15.01 -5.97
C ARG A 109 -25.49 15.90 -6.76
N TYR A 110 -24.38 15.36 -7.25
CA TYR A 110 -23.24 16.17 -7.69
C TYR A 110 -22.71 15.81 -9.09
N ALA A 111 -23.17 14.72 -9.71
CA ALA A 111 -22.74 14.38 -11.07
C ALA A 111 -23.15 15.46 -12.09
N LEU A 112 -22.32 15.62 -13.13
CA LEU A 112 -22.56 16.57 -14.20
C LEU A 112 -23.97 16.40 -14.80
N PRO A 113 -24.68 17.50 -15.09
CA PRO A 113 -24.19 18.88 -15.23
C PRO A 113 -24.16 19.72 -13.92
N LYS A 114 -24.25 19.09 -12.74
CA LYS A 114 -24.21 19.79 -11.44
C LYS A 114 -22.78 20.25 -11.09
N PRO A 115 -22.59 21.11 -10.06
CA PRO A 115 -21.30 21.76 -9.79
C PRO A 115 -20.12 20.85 -9.42
N GLY A 116 -20.29 19.52 -9.36
CA GLY A 116 -19.36 18.64 -8.66
C GLY A 116 -19.61 18.68 -7.15
N PHE A 117 -18.69 18.10 -6.37
CA PHE A 117 -18.77 18.02 -4.92
C PHE A 117 -17.48 18.55 -4.29
N GLU A 118 -17.59 19.16 -3.10
CA GLU A 118 -16.45 19.52 -2.26
C GLU A 118 -16.13 18.39 -1.27
N PRO A 119 -14.92 18.32 -0.68
CA PRO A 119 -14.57 17.30 0.32
C PRO A 119 -15.60 17.16 1.46
N GLU A 120 -16.18 18.27 1.92
CA GLU A 120 -17.19 18.25 2.98
C GLU A 120 -18.52 17.65 2.51
N ASP A 121 -18.85 17.73 1.22
CA ASP A 121 -20.02 17.04 0.65
C ASP A 121 -19.87 15.52 0.73
N ALA A 122 -18.66 15.00 0.49
CA ALA A 122 -18.34 13.59 0.64
C ALA A 122 -18.54 13.11 2.08
N VAL A 123 -18.11 13.90 3.07
CA VAL A 123 -18.33 13.61 4.49
C VAL A 123 -19.81 13.67 4.84
N ARG A 124 -20.53 14.73 4.42
CA ARG A 124 -21.98 14.87 4.65
C ARG A 124 -22.78 13.69 4.09
N ALA A 125 -22.46 13.27 2.86
CA ALA A 125 -23.09 12.12 2.24
C ALA A 125 -22.80 10.83 3.02
N ALA A 126 -21.58 10.65 3.54
CA ALA A 126 -21.24 9.48 4.34
C ALA A 126 -22.01 9.47 5.66
N ASN A 127 -22.15 10.62 6.33
CA ASN A 127 -22.94 10.75 7.55
C ASN A 127 -24.40 10.35 7.33
N GLU A 128 -25.00 10.84 6.25
CA GLU A 128 -26.39 10.53 5.88
C GLU A 128 -26.60 9.04 5.54
N VAL A 129 -25.68 8.45 4.79
CA VAL A 129 -25.75 7.03 4.43
C VAL A 129 -25.55 6.16 5.67
N ALA A 130 -24.55 6.43 6.49
CA ALA A 130 -24.26 5.66 7.69
C ALA A 130 -25.28 5.89 8.83
N GLY A 131 -25.99 7.02 8.83
CA GLY A 131 -26.89 7.41 9.91
C GLY A 131 -26.16 7.80 11.21
N LYS A 132 -24.88 8.16 11.12
CA LYS A 132 -24.01 8.57 12.23
C LYS A 132 -22.91 9.50 11.75
N ASP A 133 -22.23 10.18 12.66
CA ASP A 133 -21.06 10.98 12.31
C ASP A 133 -19.88 10.09 11.89
N MET A 134 -19.37 10.36 10.69
CA MET A 134 -18.23 9.73 10.04
C MET A 134 -17.06 10.69 9.86
N SER A 135 -17.15 11.94 10.33
CA SER A 135 -16.12 12.97 10.11
C SER A 135 -14.73 12.52 10.60
N GLU A 136 -14.69 11.84 11.74
CA GLU A 136 -13.45 11.28 12.31
C GLU A 136 -12.80 10.23 11.39
N PHE A 137 -13.57 9.45 10.63
CA PHE A 137 -13.01 8.51 9.66
C PHE A 137 -12.20 9.25 8.59
N PHE A 138 -12.79 10.29 8.00
CA PHE A 138 -12.16 11.08 6.94
C PHE A 138 -10.95 11.86 7.48
N ARG A 139 -11.11 12.53 8.62
CA ARG A 139 -10.04 13.30 9.27
C ARG A 139 -8.81 12.44 9.56
N ARG A 140 -9.00 11.21 10.06
CA ARG A 140 -7.90 10.35 10.49
C ARG A 140 -7.23 9.62 9.32
N TYR A 141 -8.03 9.13 8.37
CA TYR A 141 -7.54 8.16 7.37
C TYR A 141 -7.46 8.70 5.95
N ILE A 142 -8.18 9.77 5.61
CA ILE A 142 -8.14 10.39 4.28
C ILE A 142 -7.23 11.62 4.29
N SER A 143 -7.56 12.59 5.13
CA SER A 143 -6.81 13.84 5.30
C SER A 143 -5.64 13.69 6.28
N GLY A 144 -5.71 12.67 7.15
CA GLY A 144 -4.70 12.38 8.16
C GLY A 144 -3.68 11.33 7.73
N LYS A 145 -2.69 11.13 8.60
CA LYS A 145 -1.59 10.16 8.43
C LYS A 145 -1.63 9.04 9.46
N GLU A 146 -2.75 8.90 10.16
CA GLU A 146 -2.86 7.88 11.20
C GLU A 146 -2.80 6.46 10.61
N PRO A 147 -2.26 5.47 11.36
CA PRO A 147 -2.30 4.08 10.94
C PRO A 147 -3.74 3.62 10.69
N LEU A 148 -3.97 2.93 9.57
CA LEU A 148 -5.29 2.42 9.22
C LEU A 148 -5.69 1.28 10.16
N ALA A 149 -6.90 1.36 10.72
CA ALA A 149 -7.41 0.36 11.69
C ALA A 149 -7.95 -0.90 11.00
N TYR A 150 -7.09 -1.63 10.30
CA TYR A 150 -7.44 -2.81 9.51
C TYR A 150 -8.23 -3.84 10.32
N GLU A 151 -7.73 -4.21 11.49
CA GLU A 151 -8.33 -5.21 12.38
C GLU A 151 -9.77 -4.85 12.75
N THR A 152 -10.05 -3.57 12.97
CA THR A 152 -11.38 -3.08 13.32
C THR A 152 -12.34 -3.23 12.14
N TYR A 153 -12.01 -2.67 10.99
CA TYR A 153 -12.95 -2.60 9.87
C TYR A 153 -13.11 -3.94 9.15
N PHE A 154 -12.03 -4.69 8.91
CA PHE A 154 -12.14 -6.07 8.39
C PHE A 154 -12.82 -7.00 9.40
N GLY A 155 -12.63 -6.73 10.70
CA GLY A 155 -13.31 -7.45 11.78
C GLY A 155 -14.84 -7.34 11.73
N TYR A 156 -15.41 -6.23 11.24
CA TYR A 156 -16.86 -6.10 11.04
C TYR A 156 -17.42 -7.12 10.04
N ALA A 157 -16.62 -7.54 9.06
CA ALA A 157 -16.99 -8.60 8.12
C ALA A 157 -16.50 -10.00 8.57
N GLY A 158 -16.03 -10.16 9.80
CA GLY A 158 -15.50 -11.43 10.29
C GLY A 158 -14.24 -11.85 9.55
N ILE A 159 -13.41 -10.91 9.12
CA ILE A 159 -12.11 -11.18 8.50
C ILE A 159 -11.04 -10.88 9.53
N ARG A 160 -10.21 -11.88 9.81
CA ARG A 160 -9.02 -11.74 10.65
C ARG A 160 -7.88 -11.16 9.80
N VAL A 161 -7.24 -10.14 10.35
CA VAL A 161 -6.02 -9.54 9.81
C VAL A 161 -4.85 -10.10 10.61
N GLU A 162 -3.97 -10.83 9.94
CA GLU A 162 -2.74 -11.35 10.54
C GLU A 162 -1.57 -10.48 10.08
N ARG A 163 -0.82 -9.94 11.04
CA ARG A 163 0.42 -9.18 10.82
C ARG A 163 1.61 -10.09 11.02
N LEU A 164 2.46 -10.19 10.02
CA LEU A 164 3.66 -11.01 10.04
C LEU A 164 4.89 -10.10 9.93
N GLU A 165 5.54 -9.89 11.07
CA GLU A 165 6.78 -9.12 11.18
C GLU A 165 7.92 -9.85 10.45
N MET A 166 8.73 -9.10 9.69
CA MET A 166 9.86 -9.67 8.93
C MET A 166 11.21 -9.45 9.61
N ARG A 167 11.24 -9.07 10.90
CA ARG A 167 12.43 -8.57 11.61
C ARG A 167 13.65 -9.49 11.57
N GLU A 168 13.45 -10.79 11.44
CA GLU A 168 14.54 -11.78 11.32
C GLU A 168 15.25 -11.73 9.96
N GLN A 169 14.62 -11.19 8.93
CA GLN A 169 15.19 -11.05 7.60
C GLN A 169 16.11 -9.84 7.53
N ALA A 170 17.27 -10.02 6.90
CA ALA A 170 18.18 -8.92 6.60
C ALA A 170 17.53 -7.90 5.67
N TRP A 171 17.83 -6.63 5.94
CA TRP A 171 17.35 -5.52 5.14
C TRP A 171 18.43 -4.44 5.04
N ILE A 172 18.79 -4.06 3.82
CA ILE A 172 19.68 -2.93 3.54
C ILE A 172 18.94 -1.75 2.87
N ALA A 173 17.67 -1.94 2.50
CA ALA A 173 16.78 -0.90 1.97
C ALA A 173 17.13 -0.27 0.61
N VAL A 174 17.73 -1.04 -0.29
CA VAL A 174 17.99 -0.61 -1.67
C VAL A 174 16.92 -1.17 -2.61
N SER A 175 16.45 -0.34 -3.54
CA SER A 175 15.77 -0.82 -4.75
C SER A 175 16.77 -0.86 -5.90
N THR A 176 16.66 -1.88 -6.76
CA THR A 176 17.56 -2.03 -7.90
C THR A 176 16.79 -2.19 -9.19
N THR A 177 17.39 -1.72 -10.29
CA THR A 177 17.01 -2.09 -11.66
C THR A 177 18.10 -2.97 -12.27
N ARG A 178 17.72 -3.76 -13.28
CA ARG A 178 18.67 -4.56 -14.05
C ARG A 178 19.43 -3.64 -15.00
N GLY A 179 20.74 -3.54 -14.82
CA GLY A 179 21.62 -2.90 -15.80
C GLY A 179 21.66 -3.67 -17.12
N GLU A 180 22.15 -3.03 -18.18
CA GLU A 180 22.34 -3.68 -19.49
C GLU A 180 23.30 -4.87 -19.41
N ASP A 181 24.27 -4.80 -18.50
CA ASP A 181 25.22 -5.85 -18.17
C ASP A 181 24.65 -6.94 -17.23
N GLY A 182 23.36 -6.84 -16.87
CA GLY A 182 22.67 -7.74 -15.97
C GLY A 182 22.88 -7.48 -14.49
N ARG A 183 23.72 -6.51 -14.11
CA ARG A 183 24.05 -6.21 -12.71
C ARG A 183 22.96 -5.40 -12.03
N ALA A 184 22.98 -5.41 -10.70
CA ALA A 184 22.10 -4.57 -9.89
C ALA A 184 22.58 -3.11 -9.94
N ARG A 185 21.78 -2.24 -10.56
CA ARG A 185 21.96 -0.79 -10.43
C ARG A 185 21.02 -0.25 -9.37
N ILE A 186 21.54 0.43 -8.35
CA ILE A 186 20.74 1.03 -7.30
C ILE A 186 19.88 2.14 -7.91
N SER A 187 18.56 1.98 -7.82
CA SER A 187 17.57 2.94 -8.33
C SER A 187 16.98 3.81 -7.22
N ASN A 188 16.99 3.32 -5.98
CA ASN A 188 16.52 4.07 -4.82
C ASN A 188 17.17 3.56 -3.54
N ILE A 189 17.36 4.45 -2.57
CA ILE A 189 17.79 4.13 -1.20
C ILE A 189 16.76 4.71 -0.26
N THR A 190 16.32 3.92 0.72
CA THR A 190 15.36 4.38 1.73
C THR A 190 16.07 5.29 2.75
N PRO A 191 15.54 6.46 3.12
CA PRO A 191 16.14 7.33 4.13
C PRO A 191 16.22 6.67 5.51
N GLY A 192 17.27 6.97 6.27
CA GLY A 192 17.56 6.39 7.58
C GLY A 192 17.93 4.90 7.55
N SER A 193 18.17 4.33 6.36
CA SER A 193 18.43 2.91 6.20
C SER A 193 19.90 2.52 6.38
N PRO A 194 20.20 1.21 6.52
CA PRO A 194 21.57 0.74 6.58
C PRO A 194 22.39 1.03 5.31
N ALA A 195 21.77 1.01 4.13
CA ALA A 195 22.46 1.40 2.89
C ALA A 195 22.86 2.88 2.89
N GLU A 196 21.96 3.77 3.30
CA GLU A 196 22.24 5.21 3.41
C GLU A 196 23.37 5.47 4.43
N ALA A 197 23.28 4.85 5.61
CA ALA A 197 24.29 4.96 6.65
C ALA A 197 25.69 4.47 6.21
N ALA A 198 25.73 3.44 5.34
CA ALA A 198 26.96 2.93 4.76
C ALA A 198 27.50 3.77 3.59
N GLY A 199 26.76 4.78 3.13
CA GLY A 199 27.16 5.67 2.04
C GLY A 199 26.97 5.08 0.64
N LEU A 200 26.09 4.08 0.49
CA LEU A 200 25.58 3.69 -0.83
C LEU A 200 24.83 4.86 -1.44
N ASP A 201 24.84 4.94 -2.77
CA ASP A 201 24.16 6.00 -3.49
C ASP A 201 23.38 5.45 -4.68
N ARG A 202 22.36 6.20 -5.09
CA ARG A 202 21.63 5.90 -6.31
C ARG A 202 22.56 6.01 -7.51
N GLY A 203 22.43 5.07 -8.44
CA GLY A 203 23.28 4.97 -9.61
C GLY A 203 24.50 4.08 -9.41
N ASP A 204 24.82 3.66 -8.18
CA ASP A 204 25.82 2.63 -7.94
C ASP A 204 25.43 1.33 -8.65
N THR A 205 26.40 0.70 -9.32
CA THR A 205 26.24 -0.63 -9.89
C THR A 205 26.98 -1.64 -9.04
N ILE A 206 26.26 -2.55 -8.39
CA ILE A 206 26.84 -3.62 -7.59
C ILE A 206 27.48 -4.64 -8.52
N VAL A 207 28.77 -4.91 -8.31
CA VAL A 207 29.53 -5.88 -9.11
C VAL A 207 29.81 -7.16 -8.34
N ALA A 208 30.00 -7.10 -7.03
CA ALA A 208 30.26 -8.28 -6.21
C ALA A 208 29.72 -8.12 -4.78
N VAL A 209 29.46 -9.26 -4.14
CA VAL A 209 29.14 -9.38 -2.70
C VAL A 209 30.14 -10.35 -2.08
N ASP A 210 30.84 -9.89 -1.05
CA ASP A 210 31.87 -10.64 -0.33
C ASP A 210 32.92 -11.27 -1.27
N GLY A 211 33.34 -10.49 -2.27
CA GLY A 211 34.33 -10.89 -3.27
C GLY A 211 33.82 -11.82 -4.37
N LYS A 212 32.53 -12.16 -4.39
CA LYS A 212 31.90 -12.95 -5.46
C LYS A 212 31.11 -12.06 -6.39
N THR A 213 31.41 -12.11 -7.68
CA THR A 213 30.63 -11.39 -8.70
C THR A 213 29.17 -11.83 -8.65
N VAL A 214 28.26 -10.87 -8.78
CA VAL A 214 26.81 -11.13 -8.77
C VAL A 214 26.09 -10.39 -9.89
N ASP A 215 25.05 -11.00 -10.43
CA ASP A 215 24.00 -10.29 -11.17
C ASP A 215 22.94 -9.67 -10.23
N GLN A 216 21.91 -9.03 -10.78
CA GLN A 216 20.85 -8.43 -9.96
C GLN A 216 20.10 -9.44 -9.06
N THR A 217 19.84 -10.65 -9.59
CA THR A 217 19.07 -11.68 -8.88
C THR A 217 19.92 -12.33 -7.80
N GLU A 218 21.19 -12.56 -8.09
CA GLU A 218 22.19 -13.06 -7.13
C GLU A 218 22.47 -12.05 -6.03
N PHE A 219 22.51 -10.75 -6.35
CA PHE A 219 22.61 -9.69 -5.35
C PHE A 219 21.44 -9.73 -4.36
N GLY A 220 20.19 -9.78 -4.86
CA GLY A 220 19.00 -9.88 -4.01
C GLY A 220 19.06 -11.10 -3.08
N ARG A 221 19.35 -12.28 -3.65
CA ARG A 221 19.52 -13.52 -2.87
C ARG A 221 20.66 -13.44 -1.84
N ALA A 222 21.76 -12.77 -2.18
CA ALA A 222 22.89 -12.60 -1.26
C ALA A 222 22.53 -11.73 -0.05
N VAL A 223 21.69 -10.70 -0.24
CA VAL A 223 21.14 -9.90 0.86
C VAL A 223 20.14 -10.72 1.68
N GLU A 224 19.20 -11.40 1.05
CA GLU A 224 18.19 -12.24 1.71
C GLU A 224 18.79 -13.39 2.54
N ALA A 225 19.95 -13.90 2.12
CA ALA A 225 20.66 -14.96 2.82
C ALA A 225 21.31 -14.49 4.14
N ARG A 226 21.32 -13.18 4.42
CA ARG A 226 21.86 -12.62 5.66
C ARG A 226 20.83 -12.54 6.77
N LYS A 227 21.33 -12.41 7.99
CA LYS A 227 20.53 -12.03 9.16
C LYS A 227 20.73 -10.57 9.51
N ALA A 228 19.78 -10.00 10.24
CA ALA A 228 19.94 -8.70 10.86
C ALA A 228 21.21 -8.67 11.73
N GLY A 229 22.01 -7.61 11.60
CA GLY A 229 23.29 -7.42 12.26
C GLY A 229 24.50 -7.99 11.51
N GLU A 230 24.30 -8.80 10.46
CA GLU A 230 25.42 -9.31 9.66
C GLU A 230 25.92 -8.28 8.64
N MET A 231 27.22 -8.27 8.40
CA MET A 231 27.86 -7.37 7.45
C MET A 231 28.03 -8.03 6.07
N LEU A 232 27.76 -7.26 5.01
CA LEU A 232 28.10 -7.58 3.63
C LEU A 232 29.16 -6.61 3.13
N ARG A 233 30.19 -7.10 2.45
CA ARG A 233 31.10 -6.25 1.68
C ARG A 233 30.62 -6.18 0.24
N LEU A 234 30.32 -4.97 -0.23
CA LEU A 234 29.84 -4.70 -1.57
C LEU A 234 30.96 -4.07 -2.38
N SER A 235 31.35 -4.74 -3.47
CA SER A 235 32.13 -4.12 -4.54
C SER A 235 31.14 -3.47 -5.51
N LEU A 236 31.34 -2.19 -5.82
CA LEU A 236 30.45 -1.43 -6.70
C LEU A 236 31.21 -0.48 -7.61
N ILE A 237 30.58 -0.10 -8.71
CA ILE A 237 31.08 0.96 -9.60
C ILE A 237 30.26 2.22 -9.35
N ARG A 238 30.93 3.33 -9.01
CA ARG A 238 30.35 4.67 -8.90
C ARG A 238 31.11 5.61 -9.80
N LEU A 239 30.43 6.22 -10.78
CA LEU A 239 31.03 7.15 -11.73
C LEU A 239 32.29 6.58 -12.43
N GLY A 240 32.29 5.27 -12.71
CA GLY A 240 33.41 4.57 -13.36
C GLY A 240 34.50 4.07 -12.41
N GLU A 241 34.46 4.43 -11.13
CA GLU A 241 35.43 3.98 -10.13
C GLU A 241 34.93 2.77 -9.34
N LEU A 242 35.80 1.79 -9.14
CA LEU A 242 35.54 0.66 -8.24
C LEU A 242 35.65 1.12 -6.79
N LYS A 243 34.63 0.82 -5.98
CA LYS A 243 34.57 1.10 -4.55
C LYS A 243 34.20 -0.17 -3.79
N GLU A 244 34.68 -0.24 -2.55
CA GLU A 244 34.32 -1.26 -1.57
C GLU A 244 33.58 -0.60 -0.43
N ILE A 245 32.34 -1.03 -0.18
CA ILE A 245 31.50 -0.51 0.90
C ILE A 245 31.02 -1.66 1.77
N ALA A 246 31.26 -1.56 3.06
CA ALA A 246 30.73 -2.50 4.04
C ALA A 246 29.37 -2.01 4.54
N VAL A 247 28.34 -2.85 4.42
CA VAL A 247 26.98 -2.56 4.88
C VAL A 247 26.59 -3.57 5.95
N THR A 248 26.18 -3.11 7.12
CA THR A 248 25.60 -3.99 8.14
C THR A 248 24.10 -4.08 7.93
N ALA A 249 23.57 -5.26 7.64
CA ALA A 249 22.14 -5.46 7.43
C ALA A 249 21.35 -5.12 8.70
N GLY A 250 20.28 -4.34 8.53
CA GLY A 250 19.31 -4.08 9.60
C GLY A 250 18.26 -5.18 9.69
N ALA A 251 17.45 -5.12 10.75
CA ALA A 251 16.21 -5.88 10.81
C ALA A 251 15.21 -5.29 9.82
N ASN A 252 14.56 -6.13 9.02
CA ASN A 252 13.52 -5.67 8.09
C ASN A 252 12.37 -5.02 8.88
N PRO A 253 12.09 -3.71 8.66
CA PRO A 253 11.07 -2.99 9.42
C PRO A 253 9.65 -3.27 8.93
N TYR A 254 9.50 -4.02 7.83
CA TYR A 254 8.22 -4.21 7.18
C TYR A 254 7.41 -5.37 7.77
N THR A 255 6.10 -5.17 7.74
CA THR A 255 5.11 -6.17 8.08
C THR A 255 4.43 -6.64 6.79
N THR A 256 4.16 -7.94 6.68
CA THR A 256 3.27 -8.48 5.65
C THR A 256 1.92 -8.83 6.26
N PHE A 257 0.86 -8.71 5.47
CA PHE A 257 -0.50 -8.91 5.92
C PHE A 257 -1.08 -10.17 5.31
N ARG A 258 -1.91 -10.88 6.07
CA ARG A 258 -2.78 -11.95 5.57
C ARG A 258 -4.21 -11.72 6.04
N LEU A 259 -5.15 -11.94 5.13
CA LEU A 259 -6.58 -11.80 5.40
C LEU A 259 -7.26 -13.16 5.31
N ARG A 260 -7.90 -13.59 6.39
CA ARG A 260 -8.58 -14.89 6.47
C ARG A 260 -9.98 -14.73 7.07
N PRO A 261 -10.99 -15.46 6.59
CA PRO A 261 -12.26 -15.54 7.29
C PRO A 261 -12.07 -16.02 8.74
N ALA A 262 -12.88 -15.51 9.66
CA ALA A 262 -12.97 -15.99 11.03
C ALA A 262 -13.54 -17.41 11.05
N GLN A 263 -13.09 -18.23 11.99
CA GLN A 263 -13.57 -19.61 12.15
C GLN A 263 -15.01 -19.67 12.67
N HIS A 264 -15.37 -18.73 13.56
CA HIS A 264 -16.68 -18.65 14.20
C HIS A 264 -17.24 -17.23 14.08
N PRO A 265 -17.64 -16.78 12.87
CA PRO A 265 -18.16 -15.43 12.68
C PRO A 265 -19.55 -15.30 13.31
N THR A 266 -19.80 -14.17 13.96
CA THR A 266 -21.14 -13.78 14.45
C THR A 266 -22.12 -13.63 13.28
N GLU A 267 -23.44 -13.66 13.57
CA GLU A 267 -24.48 -13.45 12.55
C GLU A 267 -24.30 -12.14 11.79
N MET A 268 -23.95 -11.04 12.49
CA MET A 268 -23.70 -9.75 11.86
C MET A 268 -22.49 -9.82 10.92
N GLN A 269 -21.40 -10.46 11.34
CA GLN A 269 -20.21 -10.65 10.50
C GLN A 269 -20.51 -11.47 9.25
N GLN A 270 -21.26 -12.56 9.39
CA GLN A 270 -21.70 -13.37 8.23
C GLN A 270 -22.54 -12.56 7.27
N LYS A 271 -23.48 -11.76 7.79
CA LYS A 271 -24.34 -10.87 6.98
C LYS A 271 -23.52 -9.85 6.21
N ILE A 272 -22.58 -9.16 6.87
CA ILE A 272 -21.71 -8.17 6.25
C ILE A 272 -20.80 -8.83 5.20
N TYR A 273 -20.18 -9.96 5.53
CA TYR A 273 -19.32 -10.71 4.61
C TYR A 273 -20.08 -11.16 3.36
N GLY A 274 -21.26 -11.76 3.52
CA GLY A 274 -22.11 -12.20 2.41
C GLY A 274 -22.51 -11.04 1.51
N GLY A 275 -23.01 -9.94 2.11
CA GLY A 275 -23.41 -8.75 1.38
C GLY A 275 -22.26 -7.99 0.70
N TRP A 276 -21.03 -8.13 1.20
CA TRP A 276 -19.84 -7.58 0.55
C TRP A 276 -19.35 -8.46 -0.61
N MET A 277 -19.33 -9.78 -0.41
CA MET A 277 -18.90 -10.76 -1.41
C MET A 277 -19.95 -11.05 -2.49
N GLY A 278 -21.08 -10.33 -2.51
CA GLY A 278 -22.13 -10.47 -3.52
C GLY A 278 -22.95 -11.76 -3.40
N ARG A 279 -22.84 -12.47 -2.28
CA ARG A 279 -23.67 -13.63 -1.96
C ARG A 279 -24.97 -13.10 -1.34
N ARG A 280 -26.01 -12.98 -2.17
CA ARG A 280 -27.39 -12.74 -1.71
C ARG A 280 -28.05 -14.06 -1.34
#